data_AF-A0A0M7BBF8-F1
#
_entry.id   AF-A0A0M7BBF8-F1
#
_cell.length_a   1.000
_cell.length_b   1.000
_cell.length_c   1.000
_cell.angle_alpha   90.00
_cell.angle_beta   90.00
_cell.angle_gamma   90.00
#
_symmetry.space_group_name_H-M   'P 1'
#
loop_
_entity.id
_entity.type
_entity.pdbx_description
1 polymer ?
#
loop_
_entity_poly.entity_id
_entity_poly.type
_entity_poly.pdbx_seq_one_letter_code
_entity_poly.pdbx_strand_id
1 'polypeptide(L)'
;MHDWERMDPAALDDAYANAAYIPGAEAWPDRWRQSAAAFRATARAELNIAYGDAPGAAYDLFRPEGRAHGLVVFVHGGYWRAFDRSDWSHLAAGAVARGWAVAVMGYPLAPSARIAEITAQVARGIDAAAARVAGPVRLTGHSAGGHLAARMVMPDAAPACADRIEACLPLSPVADLRPLVAQSLNDDLRLTPEEAASESPALGTPRPDTRVSVHVGSDERPAFLWQARGLSQAWAAPLHVAAGRHHFDVIDALADSDSAMVDDLLA
;
A
#
# COMPACT_ATOMS: atom_id res chain seq x y z
N MET A 1 4.72 23.44 0.69
CA MET A 1 3.93 23.32 1.94
C MET A 1 2.47 23.41 1.51
N HIS A 2 1.73 22.31 1.53
CA HIS A 2 0.29 22.36 1.29
C HIS A 2 -0.32 23.02 2.52
N ASP A 3 -1.07 24.10 2.33
CA ASP A 3 -1.65 24.91 3.42
C ASP A 3 -2.96 24.28 3.93
N TRP A 4 -2.94 22.96 4.17
CA TRP A 4 -4.13 22.18 4.52
C TRP A 4 -4.75 22.64 5.84
N GLU A 5 -3.93 23.16 6.76
CA GLU A 5 -4.36 23.74 8.03
C GLU A 5 -5.28 24.96 7.86
N ARG A 6 -5.24 25.61 6.68
CA ARG A 6 -6.07 26.77 6.35
C ARG A 6 -7.23 26.45 5.41
N MET A 7 -7.33 25.20 4.95
CA MET A 7 -8.46 24.78 4.13
C MET A 7 -9.68 24.59 5.03
N ASP A 8 -10.86 24.99 4.53
CA ASP A 8 -12.09 24.58 5.19
C ASP A 8 -12.30 23.04 5.04
N PRO A 9 -13.07 22.40 5.92
CA PRO A 9 -13.23 20.94 5.92
C PRO A 9 -13.75 20.38 4.59
N ALA A 10 -14.67 21.07 3.90
CA ALA A 10 -15.24 20.57 2.65
C ALA A 10 -14.24 20.63 1.50
N ALA A 11 -13.44 21.69 1.43
CA ALA A 11 -12.34 21.79 0.48
C ALA A 11 -11.25 20.74 0.75
N LEU A 12 -11.02 20.41 2.03
CA LEU A 12 -10.07 19.38 2.42
C LEU A 12 -10.59 17.96 2.06
N ASP A 13 -11.87 17.68 2.30
CA ASP A 13 -12.52 16.44 1.85
C ASP A 13 -12.44 16.30 0.32
N ASP A 14 -12.76 17.38 -0.42
CA ASP A 14 -12.65 17.39 -1.86
C ASP A 14 -11.21 17.13 -2.30
N ALA A 15 -10.19 17.73 -1.68
CA ALA A 15 -8.79 17.55 -2.06
C ALA A 15 -8.33 16.08 -2.03
N TYR A 16 -8.94 15.25 -1.18
CA TYR A 16 -8.67 13.83 -1.04
C TYR A 16 -9.66 12.92 -1.82
N ALA A 17 -10.70 13.48 -2.45
CA ALA A 17 -11.67 12.71 -3.22
C ALA A 17 -11.12 12.26 -4.60
N ASN A 18 -10.42 11.12 -4.67
CA ASN A 18 -9.86 10.63 -5.95
C ASN A 18 -10.94 10.32 -7.01
N ALA A 19 -11.95 9.53 -6.65
CA ALA A 19 -12.98 9.05 -7.57
C ALA A 19 -13.74 10.18 -8.29
N ALA A 20 -13.95 11.32 -7.62
CA ALA A 20 -14.71 12.45 -8.16
C ALA A 20 -14.04 13.09 -9.40
N TYR A 21 -12.75 12.84 -9.62
CA TYR A 21 -11.96 13.46 -10.69
C TYR A 21 -11.37 12.43 -11.66
N ILE A 22 -11.79 11.17 -11.57
CA ILE A 22 -11.38 10.10 -12.49
C ILE A 22 -12.57 9.75 -13.39
N PRO A 23 -12.48 9.95 -14.72
CA PRO A 23 -13.55 9.55 -15.63
C PRO A 23 -13.86 8.05 -15.54
N GLY A 24 -15.13 7.71 -15.30
CA GLY A 24 -15.56 6.32 -15.16
C GLY A 24 -15.07 5.63 -13.87
N ALA A 25 -14.78 6.41 -12.82
CA ALA A 25 -14.36 5.93 -11.50
C ALA A 25 -15.20 4.76 -10.97
N GLU A 26 -16.51 4.78 -11.21
CA GLU A 26 -17.48 3.79 -10.76
C GLU A 26 -17.26 2.38 -11.35
N ALA A 27 -16.62 2.29 -12.53
CA ALA A 27 -16.36 1.01 -13.19
C ALA A 27 -15.09 0.31 -12.67
N TRP A 28 -14.20 1.02 -11.98
CA TRP A 28 -12.90 0.50 -11.55
C TRP A 28 -13.00 -0.66 -10.55
N PRO A 29 -13.85 -0.62 -9.51
CA PRO A 29 -14.00 -1.76 -8.60
C PRO A 29 -14.36 -3.07 -9.31
N ASP A 30 -15.25 -3.02 -10.31
CA ASP A 30 -15.60 -4.20 -11.09
C ASP A 30 -14.45 -4.68 -11.99
N ARG A 31 -13.70 -3.75 -12.59
CA ARG A 31 -12.50 -4.09 -13.37
C ARG A 31 -11.45 -4.79 -12.53
N TRP A 32 -11.14 -4.27 -11.33
CA TRP A 32 -10.16 -4.90 -10.44
C TRP A 32 -10.60 -6.30 -10.01
N ARG A 33 -11.88 -6.46 -9.62
CA ARG A 33 -12.46 -7.78 -9.28
C ARG A 33 -12.34 -8.77 -10.43
N GLN A 34 -12.67 -8.35 -11.65
CA GLN A 34 -12.59 -9.20 -12.84
C GLN A 34 -11.15 -9.61 -13.14
N SER A 35 -10.21 -8.65 -13.15
CA SER A 35 -8.79 -8.93 -13.37
C SER A 35 -8.22 -9.85 -12.30
N ALA A 36 -8.53 -9.60 -11.02
CA ALA A 36 -8.05 -10.43 -9.91
C ALA A 36 -8.62 -11.86 -9.98
N ALA A 37 -9.91 -12.02 -10.31
CA ALA A 37 -10.51 -13.33 -10.50
C ALA A 37 -9.89 -14.08 -11.68
N ALA A 38 -9.66 -13.39 -12.81
CA ALA A 38 -9.01 -13.98 -13.98
C ALA A 38 -7.59 -14.46 -13.65
N PHE A 39 -6.80 -13.67 -12.94
CA PHE A 39 -5.46 -14.06 -12.52
C PHE A 39 -5.47 -15.25 -11.56
N ARG A 40 -6.37 -15.27 -10.56
CA ARG A 40 -6.49 -16.41 -9.62
C ARG A 40 -6.86 -17.72 -10.33
N ALA A 41 -7.60 -17.66 -11.43
CA ALA A 41 -8.00 -18.86 -12.17
C ALA A 41 -6.82 -19.60 -12.81
N THR A 42 -5.69 -18.92 -13.05
CA THR A 42 -4.51 -19.49 -13.70
C THR A 42 -3.27 -19.54 -12.81
N ALA A 43 -3.22 -18.72 -11.75
CA ALA A 43 -2.06 -18.63 -10.88
C ALA A 43 -1.92 -19.81 -9.90
N ARG A 44 -0.68 -20.13 -9.52
CA ARG A 44 -0.39 -21.06 -8.41
C ARG A 44 -0.61 -20.33 -7.08
N ALA A 45 -1.80 -20.46 -6.51
CA ALA A 45 -2.23 -19.67 -5.36
C ALA A 45 -2.65 -20.53 -4.15
N GLU A 46 -2.25 -20.08 -2.97
CA GLU A 46 -2.83 -20.49 -1.69
C GLU A 46 -3.66 -19.29 -1.18
N LEU A 47 -5.00 -19.39 -1.21
CA LEU A 47 -5.89 -18.28 -0.91
C LEU A 47 -6.36 -18.31 0.55
N ASN A 48 -6.70 -17.13 1.09
CA ASN A 48 -7.35 -16.96 2.38
C ASN A 48 -6.58 -17.58 3.56
N ILE A 49 -5.25 -17.42 3.56
CA ILE A 49 -4.41 -17.87 4.66
C ILE A 49 -4.58 -16.90 5.82
N ALA A 50 -5.27 -17.32 6.87
CA ALA A 50 -5.45 -16.52 8.08
C ALA A 50 -4.12 -16.33 8.81
N TYR A 51 -3.90 -15.12 9.34
CA TYR A 51 -2.78 -14.81 10.23
C TYR A 51 -3.24 -14.23 11.58
N GLY A 52 -4.55 -14.09 11.78
CA GLY A 52 -5.17 -13.68 13.03
C GLY A 52 -6.69 -13.84 12.97
N ASP A 53 -7.34 -13.58 14.10
CA ASP A 53 -8.80 -13.77 14.26
C ASP A 53 -9.62 -12.54 13.83
N ALA A 54 -8.97 -11.40 13.58
CA ALA A 54 -9.67 -10.19 13.17
C ALA A 54 -10.27 -10.37 11.76
N PRO A 55 -11.47 -9.82 11.48
CA PRO A 55 -12.04 -9.83 10.14
C PRO A 55 -11.04 -9.27 9.12
N GLY A 56 -10.87 -9.96 8.00
CA GLY A 56 -9.91 -9.54 6.96
C GLY A 56 -8.43 -9.85 7.26
N ALA A 57 -8.07 -10.37 8.44
CA ALA A 57 -6.71 -10.77 8.78
C ALA A 57 -6.26 -12.08 8.09
N ALA A 58 -6.23 -12.03 6.76
CA ALA A 58 -5.78 -13.09 5.88
C ALA A 58 -4.98 -12.53 4.71
N TYR A 59 -4.13 -13.35 4.09
CA TYR A 59 -3.47 -13.02 2.82
C TYR A 59 -3.67 -14.13 1.80
N ASP A 60 -3.55 -13.76 0.53
CA ASP A 60 -3.42 -14.72 -0.57
C ASP A 60 -1.94 -14.80 -0.97
N LEU A 61 -1.42 -16.01 -1.17
CA LEU A 61 -0.02 -16.25 -1.53
C LEU A 61 0.09 -16.85 -2.93
N PHE A 62 0.67 -16.10 -3.85
CA PHE A 62 0.93 -16.50 -5.23
C PHE A 62 2.39 -16.92 -5.36
N ARG A 63 2.63 -18.04 -6.04
CA ARG A 63 3.99 -18.61 -6.19
C ARG A 63 4.41 -18.65 -7.66
N PRO A 64 5.70 -18.39 -7.94
CA PRO A 64 6.26 -18.53 -9.28
C PRO A 64 6.40 -20.01 -9.64
N GLU A 65 6.79 -20.28 -10.88
CA GLU A 65 7.35 -21.59 -11.22
C GLU A 65 8.70 -21.80 -10.51
N GLY A 66 8.95 -23.03 -10.04
CA GLY A 66 10.18 -23.33 -9.30
C GLY A 66 10.24 -22.70 -7.90
N ARG A 67 11.48 -22.44 -7.44
CA ARG A 67 11.77 -21.86 -6.13
C ARG A 67 11.75 -20.33 -6.22
N ALA A 68 10.99 -19.69 -5.34
CA ALA A 68 10.92 -18.24 -5.26
C ALA A 68 12.28 -17.62 -4.86
N HIS A 69 12.63 -16.48 -5.49
CA HIS A 69 13.79 -15.68 -5.13
C HIS A 69 13.64 -15.00 -3.76
N GLY A 70 12.42 -14.62 -3.42
CA GLY A 70 12.05 -14.00 -2.16
C GLY A 70 10.55 -13.76 -2.10
N LEU A 71 10.12 -12.88 -1.19
CA LEU A 71 8.73 -12.50 -1.00
C LEU A 71 8.52 -11.02 -1.37
N VAL A 72 7.57 -10.76 -2.25
CA VAL A 72 6.94 -9.44 -2.39
C VAL A 72 5.67 -9.43 -1.55
N VAL A 73 5.41 -8.37 -0.79
CA VAL A 73 4.13 -8.15 -0.14
C VAL A 73 3.48 -6.92 -0.75
N PHE A 74 2.23 -7.07 -1.19
CA PHE A 74 1.38 -5.96 -1.62
C PHE A 74 0.29 -5.71 -0.58
N VAL A 75 0.18 -4.46 -0.12
CA VAL A 75 -0.88 -3.99 0.79
C VAL A 75 -1.84 -3.08 0.03
N HIS A 76 -3.13 -3.39 0.04
CA HIS A 76 -4.12 -2.66 -0.75
C HIS A 76 -4.50 -1.29 -0.18
N GLY A 77 -5.15 -0.47 -1.00
CA GLY A 77 -5.67 0.84 -0.61
C GLY A 77 -7.11 0.80 -0.10
N GLY A 78 -7.81 1.93 -0.14
CA GLY A 78 -9.20 2.04 0.30
C GLY A 78 -9.43 2.82 1.59
N TYR A 79 -8.54 3.77 1.92
CA TYR A 79 -8.65 4.61 3.11
C TYR A 79 -8.86 3.82 4.41
N TRP A 80 -8.22 2.65 4.55
CA TRP A 80 -8.36 1.74 5.69
C TRP A 80 -9.79 1.28 6.01
N ARG A 81 -10.78 1.59 5.15
CA ARG A 81 -12.20 1.39 5.42
C ARG A 81 -12.93 0.58 4.34
N ALA A 82 -12.26 0.29 3.23
CA ALA A 82 -12.88 -0.33 2.07
C ALA A 82 -11.94 -1.34 1.37
N PHE A 83 -12.59 -2.16 0.52
CA PHE A 83 -12.01 -3.24 -0.29
C PHE A 83 -11.56 -4.46 0.49
N ASP A 84 -11.27 -5.54 -0.25
CA ASP A 84 -10.69 -6.77 0.27
C ASP A 84 -9.47 -7.15 -0.57
N ARG A 85 -8.55 -7.92 0.00
CA ARG A 85 -7.34 -8.42 -0.69
C ARG A 85 -7.68 -9.11 -2.03
N SER A 86 -8.85 -9.74 -2.15
CA SER A 86 -9.27 -10.46 -3.35
C SER A 86 -9.60 -9.55 -4.53
N ASP A 87 -9.65 -8.23 -4.35
CA ASP A 87 -9.79 -7.28 -5.47
C ASP A 87 -8.46 -7.07 -6.23
N TRP A 88 -7.32 -7.50 -5.66
CA TRP A 88 -5.99 -7.03 -6.08
C TRP A 88 -5.03 -8.13 -6.56
N SER A 89 -5.49 -9.39 -6.64
CA SER A 89 -4.61 -10.54 -6.96
C SER A 89 -3.81 -10.37 -8.25
N HIS A 90 -4.37 -9.72 -9.28
CA HIS A 90 -3.72 -9.54 -10.58
C HIS A 90 -2.43 -8.70 -10.51
N LEU A 91 -2.29 -7.85 -9.49
CA LEU A 91 -1.08 -7.04 -9.28
C LEU A 91 0.13 -7.90 -8.85
N ALA A 92 -0.07 -9.18 -8.53
CA ALA A 92 1.03 -10.11 -8.31
C ALA A 92 1.69 -10.57 -9.62
N ALA A 93 1.05 -10.38 -10.78
CA ALA A 93 1.46 -11.02 -12.03
C ALA A 93 2.90 -10.69 -12.44
N GLY A 94 3.31 -9.41 -12.40
CA GLY A 94 4.63 -8.99 -12.84
C GLY A 94 5.75 -9.61 -11.99
N ALA A 95 5.60 -9.57 -10.67
CA ALA A 95 6.59 -10.15 -9.75
C ALA A 95 6.61 -11.69 -9.79
N VAL A 96 5.44 -12.34 -9.91
CA VAL A 96 5.35 -13.80 -10.06
C VAL A 96 6.04 -14.26 -11.34
N ALA A 97 5.84 -13.55 -12.46
CA ALA A 97 6.51 -13.84 -13.73
C ALA A 97 8.06 -13.71 -13.63
N ARG A 98 8.55 -12.92 -12.68
CA ARG A 98 9.98 -12.73 -12.41
C ARG A 98 10.53 -13.59 -11.27
N GLY A 99 9.83 -14.66 -10.91
CA GLY A 99 10.34 -15.65 -9.96
C GLY A 99 10.18 -15.27 -8.49
N TRP A 100 9.34 -14.29 -8.16
CA TRP A 100 9.03 -13.94 -6.77
C TRP A 100 7.72 -14.55 -6.30
N ALA A 101 7.65 -14.94 -5.03
CA ALA A 101 6.36 -15.18 -4.40
C ALA A 101 5.74 -13.84 -4.02
N VAL A 102 4.41 -13.73 -4.12
CA VAL A 102 3.70 -12.49 -3.79
C VAL A 102 2.60 -12.79 -2.77
N ALA A 103 2.65 -12.11 -1.63
CA ALA A 103 1.54 -12.09 -0.67
C ALA A 103 0.69 -10.83 -0.90
N VAL A 104 -0.59 -11.01 -1.19
CA VAL A 104 -1.58 -9.92 -1.26
C VAL A 104 -2.29 -9.86 0.08
N MET A 105 -1.98 -8.83 0.85
CA MET A 105 -2.33 -8.70 2.26
C MET A 105 -3.73 -8.12 2.44
N GLY A 106 -4.59 -8.81 3.18
CA GLY A 106 -5.79 -8.23 3.78
C GLY A 106 -5.50 -7.75 5.20
N TYR A 107 -6.38 -6.90 5.74
CA TYR A 107 -6.30 -6.38 7.10
C TYR A 107 -7.70 -5.94 7.59
N PRO A 108 -7.94 -5.83 8.91
CA PRO A 108 -9.21 -5.31 9.41
C PRO A 108 -9.42 -3.84 9.05
N LEU A 109 -10.67 -3.42 8.94
CA LEU A 109 -11.03 -2.09 8.44
C LEU A 109 -11.62 -1.20 9.54
N ALA A 110 -11.45 0.11 9.40
CA ALA A 110 -12.20 1.11 10.14
C ALA A 110 -13.70 1.05 9.77
N PRO A 111 -14.62 1.37 10.69
CA PRO A 111 -14.39 1.82 12.07
C PRO A 111 -14.17 0.68 13.09
N SER A 112 -14.12 -0.58 12.64
CA SER A 112 -13.93 -1.74 13.53
C SER A 112 -12.51 -1.87 14.07
N ALA A 113 -11.52 -1.27 13.40
CA ALA A 113 -10.14 -1.17 13.86
C ALA A 113 -9.61 0.26 13.68
N ARG A 114 -8.78 0.74 14.62
CA ARG A 114 -8.02 1.99 14.51
C ARG A 114 -6.81 1.80 13.60
N ILE A 115 -6.27 2.88 13.04
CA ILE A 115 -5.12 2.79 12.11
C ILE A 115 -3.92 2.12 12.78
N ALA A 116 -3.60 2.47 14.04
CA ALA A 116 -2.50 1.81 14.76
C ALA A 116 -2.71 0.28 14.92
N GLU A 117 -3.95 -0.17 15.09
CA GLU A 117 -4.29 -1.60 15.15
C GLU A 117 -4.13 -2.27 13.78
N ILE A 118 -4.51 -1.58 12.71
CA ILE A 118 -4.33 -2.04 11.33
C ILE A 118 -2.82 -2.17 11.02
N THR A 119 -2.02 -1.17 11.37
CA THR A 119 -0.55 -1.20 11.26
C THR A 119 0.03 -2.45 11.95
N ALA A 120 -0.38 -2.72 13.19
CA ALA A 120 0.06 -3.91 13.92
C ALA A 120 -0.40 -5.23 13.27
N GLN A 121 -1.58 -5.26 12.64
CA GLN A 121 -2.08 -6.44 11.92
C GLN A 121 -1.30 -6.70 10.63
N VAL A 122 -0.96 -5.66 9.88
CA VAL A 122 -0.14 -5.80 8.67
C VAL A 122 1.25 -6.35 9.00
N ALA A 123 1.87 -5.88 10.09
CA ALA A 123 3.15 -6.42 10.56
C ALA A 123 3.07 -7.94 10.83
N ARG A 124 2.03 -8.38 11.56
CA ARG A 124 1.78 -9.82 11.81
C ARG A 124 1.54 -10.61 10.53
N GLY A 125 0.79 -10.05 9.60
CA GLY A 125 0.53 -10.68 8.30
C GLY A 125 1.80 -10.85 7.48
N ILE A 126 2.68 -9.84 7.48
CA ILE A 126 3.99 -9.91 6.83
C ILE A 126 4.86 -10.99 7.46
N ASP A 127 4.93 -11.06 8.80
CA ASP A 127 5.67 -12.11 9.50
C ASP A 127 5.15 -13.50 9.14
N ALA A 128 3.83 -13.68 9.10
CA ALA A 128 3.20 -14.94 8.73
C ALA A 128 3.50 -15.34 7.27
N ALA A 129 3.51 -14.39 6.34
CA ALA A 129 3.86 -14.65 4.94
C ALA A 129 5.37 -14.94 4.78
N ALA A 130 6.22 -14.16 5.45
CA ALA A 130 7.67 -14.32 5.42
C ALA A 130 8.13 -15.65 6.04
N ALA A 131 7.38 -16.23 6.98
CA ALA A 131 7.64 -17.57 7.50
C ALA A 131 7.44 -18.68 6.45
N ARG A 132 6.63 -18.45 5.40
CA ARG A 132 6.32 -19.44 4.34
C ARG A 132 7.19 -19.32 3.09
N VAL A 133 7.98 -18.26 2.99
CA VAL A 133 8.83 -17.95 1.83
C VAL A 133 10.18 -17.50 2.34
N ALA A 134 11.24 -18.26 2.06
CA ALA A 134 12.60 -17.87 2.41
C ALA A 134 13.13 -16.76 1.49
N GLY A 135 14.25 -16.14 1.88
CA GLY A 135 14.91 -15.10 1.08
C GLY A 135 14.50 -13.68 1.47
N PRO A 136 14.92 -12.68 0.69
CA PRO A 136 14.64 -11.30 1.00
C PRO A 136 13.16 -10.95 0.83
N VAL A 137 12.74 -9.87 1.48
CA VAL A 137 11.38 -9.31 1.45
C VAL A 137 11.41 -7.96 0.75
N ARG A 138 10.41 -7.74 -0.10
CA ARG A 138 10.13 -6.48 -0.80
C ARG A 138 8.71 -6.06 -0.44
N LEU A 139 8.52 -4.80 -0.07
CA LEU A 139 7.21 -4.28 0.29
C LEU A 139 6.73 -3.29 -0.74
N THR A 140 5.44 -3.35 -1.06
CA THR A 140 4.76 -2.29 -1.77
C THR A 140 3.32 -2.19 -1.29
N GLY A 141 2.68 -1.07 -1.57
CA GLY A 141 1.27 -0.89 -1.30
C GLY A 141 0.76 0.39 -1.92
N HIS A 142 -0.54 0.44 -2.13
CA HIS A 142 -1.19 1.55 -2.80
C HIS A 142 -2.00 2.41 -1.84
N SER A 143 -1.87 3.74 -1.89
CA SER A 143 -2.72 4.66 -1.12
C SER A 143 -2.58 4.44 0.39
N ALA A 144 -3.68 4.07 1.08
CA ALA A 144 -3.63 3.59 2.48
C ALA A 144 -2.67 2.41 2.68
N GLY A 145 -2.54 1.52 1.69
CA GLY A 145 -1.56 0.44 1.69
C GLY A 145 -0.14 0.92 1.45
N GLY A 146 0.06 2.02 0.73
CA GLY A 146 1.36 2.67 0.59
C GLY A 146 1.82 3.28 1.91
N HIS A 147 0.89 3.87 2.67
CA HIS A 147 1.13 4.23 4.06
C HIS A 147 1.53 3.00 4.90
N LEU A 148 0.76 1.91 4.84
CA LEU A 148 1.01 0.73 5.66
C LEU A 148 2.37 0.10 5.33
N ALA A 149 2.71 -0.03 4.03
CA ALA A 149 4.03 -0.51 3.60
C ALA A 149 5.17 0.38 4.11
N ALA A 150 4.99 1.71 4.11
CA ALA A 150 5.95 2.65 4.67
C ALA A 150 6.09 2.49 6.19
N ARG A 151 5.00 2.27 6.93
CA ARG A 151 5.07 2.01 8.39
C ARG A 151 5.90 0.77 8.72
N MET A 152 5.85 -0.28 7.90
CA MET A 152 6.57 -1.53 8.14
C MET A 152 8.10 -1.40 8.08
N VAL A 153 8.60 -0.30 7.50
CA VAL A 153 10.04 -0.02 7.46
C VAL A 153 10.43 1.06 8.44
N MET A 154 9.57 1.45 9.38
CA MET A 154 9.91 2.34 10.49
C MET A 154 10.25 1.54 11.75
N PRO A 155 11.22 1.97 12.58
CA PRO A 155 11.65 1.21 13.76
C PRO A 155 10.55 0.85 14.76
N ASP A 156 9.51 1.68 14.88
CA ASP A 156 8.43 1.54 15.87
C ASP A 156 7.31 0.58 15.43
N ALA A 157 7.22 0.26 14.14
CA ALA A 157 6.17 -0.59 13.56
C ALA A 157 6.72 -1.78 12.75
N ALA A 158 8.04 -2.00 12.78
CA ALA A 158 8.70 -3.02 12.00
C ALA A 158 8.24 -4.45 12.40
N PRO A 159 7.97 -5.34 11.43
CA PRO A 159 7.66 -6.74 11.71
C PRO A 159 8.89 -7.50 12.24
N ALA A 160 8.70 -8.69 12.80
CA ALA A 160 9.81 -9.50 13.30
C ALA A 160 10.80 -9.91 12.19
N CYS A 161 10.32 -10.03 10.95
CA CYS A 161 11.14 -10.32 9.78
C CYS A 161 11.85 -9.09 9.19
N ALA A 162 11.89 -7.95 9.88
CA ALA A 162 12.32 -6.70 9.28
C ALA A 162 13.76 -6.70 8.78
N ASP A 163 14.66 -7.51 9.35
CA ASP A 163 16.03 -7.68 8.85
C ASP A 163 16.12 -8.33 7.46
N ARG A 164 15.01 -8.89 6.96
CA ARG A 164 14.89 -9.42 5.61
C ARG A 164 14.28 -8.40 4.64
N ILE A 165 13.73 -7.28 5.12
CA ILE A 165 13.13 -6.26 4.26
C ILE A 165 14.26 -5.42 3.68
N GLU A 166 14.54 -5.59 2.39
CA GLU A 166 15.61 -4.84 1.73
C GLU A 166 15.08 -3.68 0.87
N ALA A 167 13.81 -3.73 0.44
CA ALA A 167 13.19 -2.61 -0.26
C ALA A 167 11.72 -2.39 0.08
N CYS A 168 11.30 -1.12 0.01
CA CYS A 168 9.91 -0.69 0.13
C CYS A 168 9.58 0.35 -0.93
N LEU A 169 8.47 0.13 -1.64
CA LEU A 169 7.95 1.00 -2.68
C LEU A 169 6.54 1.47 -2.32
N PRO A 170 6.38 2.57 -1.55
CA PRO A 170 5.07 3.18 -1.32
C PRO A 170 4.54 3.82 -2.60
N LEU A 171 3.38 3.37 -3.07
CA LEU A 171 2.71 3.87 -4.27
C LEU A 171 1.52 4.76 -3.90
N SER A 172 1.58 6.01 -4.33
CA SER A 172 0.60 7.07 -4.04
C SER A 172 0.24 7.15 -2.56
N PRO A 173 1.23 7.14 -1.63
CA PRO A 173 0.96 6.93 -0.22
C PRO A 173 0.19 8.09 0.40
N VAL A 174 -0.55 7.82 1.47
CA VAL A 174 -1.00 8.86 2.41
C VAL A 174 0.03 8.96 3.55
N ALA A 175 1.09 9.73 3.33
CA ALA A 175 2.28 9.72 4.19
C ALA A 175 2.19 10.59 5.46
N ASP A 176 1.31 11.58 5.46
CA ASP A 176 0.97 12.45 6.58
C ASP A 176 -0.53 12.35 6.84
N LEU A 177 -0.91 11.80 7.98
CA LEU A 177 -2.31 11.57 8.36
C LEU A 177 -2.93 12.77 9.08
N ARG A 178 -2.15 13.77 9.48
CA ARG A 178 -2.67 14.94 10.22
C ARG A 178 -3.79 15.68 9.49
N PRO A 179 -3.76 15.85 8.14
CA PRO A 179 -4.87 16.44 7.41
C PRO A 179 -6.18 15.65 7.50
N LEU A 180 -6.12 14.34 7.78
CA LEU A 180 -7.31 13.51 7.87
C LEU A 180 -8.14 13.81 9.13
N VAL A 181 -7.52 14.37 10.18
CA VAL A 181 -8.22 14.64 11.46
C VAL A 181 -9.39 15.60 11.30
N ALA A 182 -9.29 16.54 10.36
CA ALA A 182 -10.31 17.55 10.07
C ALA A 182 -11.30 17.14 8.96
N GLN A 183 -11.13 15.96 8.36
CA GLN A 183 -11.96 15.45 7.26
C GLN A 183 -13.18 14.69 7.77
N SER A 184 -14.24 14.61 6.96
CA SER A 184 -15.40 13.76 7.24
C SER A 184 -15.04 12.28 7.29
N LEU A 185 -13.96 11.87 6.59
CA LEU A 185 -13.41 10.52 6.67
C LEU A 185 -13.06 10.12 8.11
N ASN A 186 -12.76 11.09 8.98
CA ASN A 186 -12.40 10.83 10.37
C ASN A 186 -13.57 10.33 11.24
N ASP A 187 -14.81 10.42 10.77
CA ASP A 187 -15.96 9.81 11.45
C ASP A 187 -15.79 8.28 11.57
N ASP A 188 -15.18 7.67 10.54
CA ASP A 188 -14.83 6.25 10.51
C ASP A 188 -13.47 5.99 11.19
N LEU A 189 -12.45 6.76 10.82
CA LEU A 189 -11.06 6.51 11.26
C LEU A 189 -10.82 6.83 12.74
N ARG A 190 -11.55 7.82 13.28
CA ARG A 190 -11.50 8.29 14.68
C ARG A 190 -10.09 8.62 15.14
N LEU A 191 -9.26 9.20 14.26
CA LEU A 191 -7.92 9.64 14.57
C LEU A 191 -7.95 10.82 15.54
N THR A 192 -7.09 10.74 16.56
CA THR A 192 -6.71 11.93 17.34
C THR A 192 -5.50 12.59 16.65
N PRO A 193 -5.20 13.87 16.94
CA PRO A 193 -3.98 14.52 16.46
C PRO A 193 -2.71 13.73 16.79
N GLU A 194 -2.65 13.11 17.98
CA GLU A 194 -1.52 12.32 18.43
C GLU A 194 -1.36 11.03 17.62
N GLU A 195 -2.44 10.27 17.40
CA GLU A 195 -2.38 9.05 16.58
C GLU A 195 -2.07 9.37 15.12
N ALA A 196 -2.66 10.44 14.58
CA ALA A 196 -2.35 10.87 13.22
C ALA A 196 -0.86 11.21 13.08
N ALA A 197 -0.25 11.87 14.07
CA ALA A 197 1.17 12.16 14.05
C ALA A 197 2.04 10.89 14.19
N SER A 198 1.71 9.99 15.12
CA SER A 198 2.50 8.77 15.34
C SER A 198 2.43 7.80 14.16
N GLU A 199 1.28 7.73 13.48
CA GLU A 199 1.09 6.89 12.31
C GLU A 199 1.45 7.61 11.00
N SER A 200 2.14 8.75 11.01
CA SER A 200 2.57 9.43 9.77
C SER A 200 4.01 9.07 9.38
N PRO A 201 4.24 8.26 8.31
CA PRO A 201 5.58 8.00 7.79
C PRO A 201 6.42 9.26 7.52
N ALA A 202 5.80 10.34 7.03
CA ALA A 202 6.48 11.60 6.72
C ALA A 202 7.04 12.32 7.97
N LEU A 203 6.67 11.91 9.18
CA LEU A 203 7.15 12.48 10.45
C LEU A 203 8.19 11.62 11.16
N GLY A 204 8.51 10.45 10.61
CA GLY A 204 9.55 9.56 11.13
C GLY A 204 10.63 9.28 10.11
N THR A 205 11.44 8.27 10.39
CA THR A 205 12.52 7.82 9.51
C THR A 205 12.43 6.32 9.29
N PRO A 206 12.81 5.82 8.11
CA PRO A 206 12.88 4.40 7.87
C PRO A 206 14.05 3.78 8.65
N ARG A 207 14.03 2.45 8.79
CA ARG A 207 15.15 1.66 9.31
C ARG A 207 16.37 1.84 8.41
N PRO A 208 17.59 1.82 8.98
CA PRO A 208 18.80 1.81 8.17
C PRO A 208 18.79 0.60 7.22
N ASP A 209 19.45 0.75 6.08
CA ASP A 209 19.67 -0.31 5.07
C ASP A 209 18.44 -0.78 4.28
N THR A 210 17.25 -0.19 4.50
CA THR A 210 16.09 -0.40 3.62
C THR A 210 16.13 0.58 2.45
N ARG A 211 16.16 0.07 1.22
CA ARG A 211 16.00 0.89 0.02
C ARG A 211 14.54 1.35 -0.10
N VAL A 212 14.30 2.65 -0.13
CA VAL A 212 12.95 3.19 -0.35
C VAL A 212 12.90 4.01 -1.63
N SER A 213 11.85 3.81 -2.42
CA SER A 213 11.50 4.64 -3.57
C SER A 213 10.00 4.93 -3.56
N VAL A 214 9.62 6.20 -3.74
CA VAL A 214 8.22 6.62 -3.69
C VAL A 214 7.70 6.76 -5.12
N HIS A 215 6.51 6.23 -5.40
CA HIS A 215 5.88 6.32 -6.72
C HIS A 215 4.54 7.05 -6.63
N VAL A 216 4.17 7.78 -7.68
CA VAL A 216 2.88 8.49 -7.78
C VAL A 216 2.54 8.76 -9.25
N GLY A 217 1.26 8.83 -9.61
CA GLY A 217 0.81 9.25 -10.93
C GLY A 217 0.88 10.78 -11.11
N SER A 218 1.18 11.27 -12.32
CA SER A 218 1.19 12.71 -12.60
C SER A 218 -0.18 13.36 -12.57
N ASP A 219 -1.22 12.58 -12.86
CA ASP A 219 -2.60 13.04 -13.02
C ASP A 219 -3.43 12.76 -11.76
N GLU A 220 -2.74 12.52 -10.64
CA GLU A 220 -3.35 12.41 -9.32
C GLU A 220 -3.73 13.77 -8.74
N ARG A 221 -4.56 13.75 -7.69
CA ARG A 221 -4.95 14.97 -6.98
C ARG A 221 -3.71 15.66 -6.39
N PRO A 222 -3.69 17.00 -6.30
CA PRO A 222 -2.58 17.74 -5.68
C PRO A 222 -2.22 17.24 -4.28
N ALA A 223 -3.21 16.80 -3.49
CA ALA A 223 -3.00 16.22 -2.18
C ALA A 223 -2.10 14.98 -2.23
N PHE A 224 -2.30 14.06 -3.17
CA PHE A 224 -1.50 12.84 -3.29
C PHE A 224 -0.10 13.08 -3.86
N LEU A 225 0.03 14.03 -4.81
CA LEU A 225 1.34 14.52 -5.23
C LEU A 225 2.12 15.13 -4.06
N TRP A 226 1.44 15.87 -3.17
CA TRP A 226 2.04 16.43 -1.96
C TRP A 226 2.45 15.35 -0.97
N GLN A 227 1.59 14.36 -0.70
CA GLN A 227 1.91 13.24 0.19
C GLN A 227 3.14 12.48 -0.28
N ALA A 228 3.20 12.13 -1.58
CA ALA A 228 4.33 11.40 -2.17
C ALA A 228 5.63 12.21 -2.11
N ARG A 229 5.57 13.51 -2.47
CA ARG A 229 6.72 14.42 -2.36
C ARG A 229 7.17 14.60 -0.91
N GLY A 230 6.23 14.71 0.02
CA GLY A 230 6.51 14.85 1.44
C GLY A 230 7.30 13.66 1.99
N LEU A 231 6.87 12.44 1.67
CA LEU A 231 7.58 11.22 2.06
C LEU A 231 8.98 11.14 1.43
N SER A 232 9.07 11.38 0.12
CA SER A 232 10.34 11.38 -0.62
C SER A 232 11.34 12.36 0.00
N GLN A 233 10.90 13.57 0.34
CA GLN A 233 11.74 14.58 0.98
C GLN A 233 12.14 14.20 2.40
N ALA A 234 11.18 13.73 3.22
CA ALA A 234 11.43 13.34 4.61
C ALA A 234 12.48 12.24 4.72
N TRP A 235 12.48 11.29 3.77
CA TRP A 235 13.36 10.12 3.81
C TRP A 235 14.54 10.20 2.84
N ALA A 236 14.69 11.32 2.12
CA ALA A 236 15.64 11.47 1.02
C ALA A 236 15.57 10.31 -0.01
N ALA A 237 14.35 9.80 -0.23
CA ALA A 237 14.07 8.69 -1.15
C ALA A 237 13.78 9.21 -2.57
N PRO A 238 14.18 8.51 -3.64
CA PRO A 238 13.77 8.83 -5.00
C PRO A 238 12.25 8.93 -5.14
N LEU A 239 11.80 9.90 -5.95
CA LEU A 239 10.39 10.05 -6.34
C LEU A 239 10.24 9.76 -7.83
N HIS A 240 9.44 8.75 -8.16
CA HIS A 240 9.07 8.38 -9.51
C HIS A 240 7.66 8.88 -9.81
N VAL A 241 7.51 9.71 -10.84
CA VAL A 241 6.22 10.24 -11.26
C VAL A 241 5.82 9.58 -12.58
N ALA A 242 4.80 8.72 -12.54
CA ALA A 242 4.29 8.02 -13.71
C ALA A 242 3.42 8.97 -14.55
N ALA A 243 3.92 9.35 -15.72
CA ALA A 243 3.25 10.29 -16.61
C ALA A 243 1.91 9.74 -17.13
N GLY A 244 0.86 10.57 -17.10
CA GLY A 244 -0.48 10.24 -17.58
C GLY A 244 -1.24 9.23 -16.72
N ARG A 245 -0.75 8.92 -15.52
CA ARG A 245 -1.39 7.98 -14.59
C ARG A 245 -2.11 8.72 -13.48
N HIS A 246 -3.29 8.24 -13.14
CA HIS A 246 -4.12 8.71 -12.04
C HIS A 246 -4.18 7.65 -10.92
N HIS A 247 -4.85 7.98 -9.82
CA HIS A 247 -4.79 7.18 -8.59
C HIS A 247 -5.29 5.74 -8.76
N PHE A 248 -6.14 5.46 -9.75
CA PHE A 248 -6.73 4.12 -9.95
C PHE A 248 -5.97 3.20 -10.90
N ASP A 249 -5.12 3.75 -11.78
CA ASP A 249 -4.40 2.97 -12.82
C ASP A 249 -2.87 3.01 -12.65
N VAL A 250 -2.34 3.87 -11.78
CA VAL A 250 -0.90 3.91 -11.49
C VAL A 250 -0.38 2.56 -11.00
N ILE A 251 -1.24 1.79 -10.31
CA ILE A 251 -0.96 0.44 -9.81
C ILE A 251 -0.87 -0.62 -10.91
N ASP A 252 -1.42 -0.39 -12.10
CA ASP A 252 -1.50 -1.39 -13.17
C ASP A 252 -0.11 -1.85 -13.63
N ALA A 253 0.91 -0.99 -13.48
CA ALA A 253 2.29 -1.33 -13.79
C ALA A 253 2.83 -2.53 -12.99
N LEU A 254 2.28 -2.83 -11.80
CA LEU A 254 2.67 -4.02 -11.02
C LEU A 254 2.32 -5.35 -11.72
N ALA A 255 1.32 -5.34 -12.60
CA ALA A 255 0.91 -6.53 -13.35
C ALA A 255 1.83 -6.82 -14.56
N ASP A 256 2.62 -5.83 -15.00
CA ASP A 256 3.54 -5.94 -16.13
C ASP A 256 4.96 -6.23 -15.65
N SER A 257 5.50 -7.40 -16.02
CA SER A 257 6.84 -7.84 -15.61
C SER A 257 7.96 -6.95 -16.15
N ASP A 258 7.72 -6.28 -17.26
CA ASP A 258 8.71 -5.45 -17.96
C ASP A 258 8.58 -3.97 -17.57
N SER A 259 7.70 -3.65 -16.62
CA SER A 259 7.53 -2.28 -16.16
C SER A 259 8.70 -1.81 -15.30
N ALA A 260 9.03 -0.52 -15.43
CA ALA A 260 10.03 0.13 -14.58
C ALA A 260 9.66 0.07 -13.08
N MET A 261 8.37 -0.06 -12.75
CA MET A 261 7.91 -0.20 -11.36
C MET A 261 8.26 -1.58 -10.79
N VAL A 262 8.11 -2.64 -11.59
CA VAL A 262 8.52 -3.99 -11.17
C VAL A 262 10.04 -4.10 -11.14
N ASP A 263 10.77 -3.47 -12.08
CA ASP A 263 12.23 -3.37 -11.99
C ASP A 263 12.67 -2.72 -10.68
N ASP A 264 12.09 -1.57 -10.34
CA ASP A 264 12.42 -0.86 -9.11
C ASP A 264 12.01 -1.65 -7.85
N LEU A 265 10.86 -2.34 -7.86
CA LEU A 265 10.43 -3.16 -6.73
C LEU A 265 11.37 -4.34 -6.48
N LEU A 266 11.89 -4.97 -7.54
CA LEU A 266 12.64 -6.23 -7.45
C LEU A 266 14.16 -6.06 -7.45
N ALA A 267 14.65 -4.84 -7.70
CA ALA A 267 16.07 -4.50 -7.64
C ALA A 267 16.72 -4.80 -6.28
#